data_AF-A0A392TGX9-F1
#
_entry.id   AF-A0A392TGX9-F1
#
_cell.length_a   1.000
_cell.length_b   1.000
_cell.length_c   1.000
_cell.angle_alpha   90.00
_cell.angle_beta   90.00
_cell.angle_gamma   90.00
#
_symmetry.space_group_name_H-M   'P 1'
#
loop_
_entity.id
_entity.type
_entity.pdbx_description
1 polymer ?
#
loop_
_entity_poly.entity_id
_entity_poly.type
_entity_poly.pdbx_seq_one_letter_code
_entity_poly.pdbx_strand_id
1 'polypeptide(L)' 'MANFDVHRILIDQGSSCDVIYSGLFKTLQLAEKNLVPYVGADLQGLNGSTTKPWGYVDLIVTFGEDKAMKSVKVQFLV' A
#
# COMPACT_ATOMS: atom_id res chain seq x y z
N MET A 1 16.34 -0.60 -5.42
CA MET A 1 16.65 -0.72 -3.99
C MET A 1 15.54 -1.54 -3.34
N ALA A 2 15.80 -2.27 -2.25
CA ALA A 2 14.79 -3.07 -1.54
C ALA A 2 14.95 -2.88 -0.02
N ASN A 3 13.98 -3.34 0.77
CA ASN A 3 14.00 -3.32 2.25
C ASN A 3 14.06 -1.91 2.84
N PHE A 4 13.11 -1.06 2.47
CA PHE A 4 12.95 0.27 3.08
C PHE A 4 12.31 0.17 4.45
N ASP A 5 12.84 0.91 5.42
CA ASP A 5 12.20 1.05 6.73
C ASP A 5 11.04 2.04 6.65
N VAL A 6 9.85 1.56 6.98
CA VAL A 6 8.63 2.37 7.03
C VAL A 6 8.34 2.72 8.48
N HIS A 7 8.34 4.02 8.80
CA HIS A 7 8.25 4.49 10.18
C HIS A 7 6.85 4.36 10.79
N ARG A 8 5.79 4.43 9.98
CA ARG A 8 4.39 4.37 10.46
C ARG A 8 3.52 3.62 9.47
N ILE A 9 2.66 2.76 10.00
CA ILE A 9 1.55 2.12 9.30
C ILE A 9 0.27 2.37 10.10
N LEU A 10 -0.84 2.62 9.42
CA LEU A 10 -2.16 2.72 10.02
C LEU A 10 -2.86 1.37 9.88
N ILE A 11 -3.38 0.83 10.97
CA ILE A 11 -4.22 -0.38 10.95
C ILE A 11 -5.68 0.07 11.03
N ASP A 12 -6.37 -0.01 9.88
CA ASP A 12 -7.78 0.35 9.77
C ASP A 12 -8.62 -0.89 9.46
N GLN A 13 -9.38 -1.35 10.46
CA GLN A 13 -10.28 -2.51 10.34
C GLN A 13 -11.57 -2.18 9.57
N GLY A 14 -11.87 -0.89 9.35
CA GLY A 14 -13.03 -0.45 8.57
C GLY A 14 -12.73 -0.35 7.06
N SER A 15 -11.46 -0.43 6.67
CA SER A 15 -11.06 -0.39 5.27
C SER A 15 -11.31 -1.72 4.56
N SER A 16 -11.81 -1.66 3.33
CA SER A 16 -12.01 -2.84 2.48
C SER A 16 -10.74 -3.34 1.79
N CYS A 17 -9.68 -2.53 1.78
CA CYS A 17 -8.40 -2.85 1.13
C CYS A 17 -7.22 -2.17 1.82
N ASP A 18 -6.04 -2.74 1.68
CA ASP A 18 -4.80 -2.09 2.08
C ASP A 18 -4.44 -0.98 1.08
N VAL A 19 -4.13 0.22 1.57
CA VAL A 19 -3.86 1.40 0.73
C VAL A 19 -2.47 1.93 1.04
N ILE A 20 -1.74 2.34 0.00
CA ILE A 20 -0.47 3.04 0.11
C ILE A 20 -0.54 4.39 -0.59
N TYR A 21 -0.10 5.45 0.08
CA TYR A 21 -0.09 6.77 -0.54
C TYR A 21 0.91 6.83 -1.70
N SER A 22 0.53 7.54 -2.77
CA SER A 22 1.39 7.79 -3.93
C SER A 22 2.76 8.41 -3.57
N GLY A 23 2.82 9.20 -2.49
CA GLY A 23 4.07 9.73 -1.94
C GLY A 23 5.01 8.61 -1.47
N LEU A 24 4.50 7.67 -0.67
CA LEU A 24 5.29 6.53 -0.19
C LEU A 24 5.65 5.59 -1.35
N PHE A 25 4.74 5.34 -2.28
CA PHE A 25 5.02 4.57 -3.50
C PHE A 25 6.26 5.11 -4.25
N LYS A 26 6.35 6.43 -4.42
CA LYS A 26 7.51 7.09 -5.02
C LYS A 26 8.76 7.01 -4.14
N THR A 27 8.64 7.17 -2.83
CA THR A 27 9.77 7.02 -1.89
C THR A 27 10.36 5.61 -1.91
N LEU A 28 9.52 4.58 -2.08
CA LEU A 28 9.93 3.19 -2.29
C LEU A 28 10.56 2.95 -3.67
N GLN A 29 10.69 3.98 -4.50
CA GLN A 29 11.24 3.95 -5.85
C GLN A 29 10.49 3.00 -6.80
N LEU A 30 9.18 2.83 -6.56
CA LEU A 30 8.29 2.11 -7.45
C LEU A 30 7.85 3.03 -8.59
N ALA A 31 7.56 2.44 -9.73
CA ALA A 31 7.11 3.14 -10.93
C ALA A 31 5.81 2.54 -11.46
N GLU A 32 5.10 3.25 -12.32
CA GLU A 32 3.81 2.80 -12.88
C GLU A 32 3.88 1.41 -13.54
N LYS A 33 5.03 1.03 -14.11
CA LYS A 33 5.27 -0.32 -14.64
C LYS A 33 5.19 -1.45 -13.60
N ASN A 34 5.30 -1.12 -12.32
CA ASN A 34 5.14 -2.05 -11.20
C ASN A 34 3.67 -2.21 -10.80
N LEU A 35 2.78 -1.37 -11.33
CA LEU A 35 1.35 -1.43 -11.04
C LEU A 35 0.66 -2.43 -11.96
N VAL A 36 -0.27 -3.16 -11.37
CA VAL A 36 -1.33 -3.83 -12.12
C VAL A 36 -2.50 -2.84 -12.23
N PRO A 37 -3.03 -2.57 -13.43
CA PRO A 37 -4.15 -1.64 -13.60
C PRO A 37 -5.35 -2.02 -12.73
N TYR A 38 -5.89 -1.04 -12.01
CA TYR A 38 -7.12 -1.21 -11.27
C TYR A 38 -8.33 -0.95 -12.18
N VAL A 39 -9.26 -1.90 -12.23
CA VAL A 39 -10.53 -1.76 -12.94
C VAL A 39 -11.66 -1.95 -11.93
N GLY A 40 -12.12 -0.84 -11.36
CA GLY A 40 -13.17 -0.82 -10.36
C GLY A 40 -13.63 0.60 -10.01
N ALA A 41 -14.37 0.74 -8.92
CA ALA A 41 -14.92 2.01 -8.47
C ALA A 41 -13.87 2.88 -7.77
N ASP A 42 -14.06 4.20 -7.83
CA ASP A 42 -13.21 5.12 -7.06
C ASP A 42 -13.32 4.84 -5.56
N LEU A 43 -12.22 5.08 -4.83
CA LEU A 43 -12.22 5.00 -3.38
C LEU A 43 -13.03 6.16 -2.81
N GLN A 44 -14.01 5.85 -1.95
CA GLN A 44 -14.80 6.84 -1.25
C GLN A 44 -14.29 7.04 0.17
N GLY A 45 -13.88 8.26 0.49
CA GLY A 45 -13.51 8.68 1.84
C GLY A 45 -14.74 8.94 2.71
N LEU A 46 -14.54 8.98 4.03
CA LEU A 46 -15.61 9.21 5.02
C LEU A 46 -16.35 10.55 4.85
N ASN A 47 -15.68 11.55 4.24
CA ASN A 47 -16.27 12.84 3.91
C ASN A 47 -17.06 12.83 2.58
N GLY A 48 -17.25 11.66 1.97
CA GLY A 48 -17.90 11.49 0.68
C GLY A 48 -17.02 11.82 -0.53
N SER A 49 -15.79 12.30 -0.34
CA SER A 49 -14.88 12.55 -1.46
C SER A 49 -14.45 11.25 -2.13
N THR A 50 -14.21 11.29 -3.44
CA THR A 50 -13.76 10.13 -4.21
C THR A 50 -12.36 10.36 -4.76
N THR A 51 -11.55 9.30 -4.80
CA THR A 51 -10.22 9.30 -5.40
C THR A 51 -10.05 8.09 -6.29
N LYS A 52 -9.58 8.31 -7.52
CA LYS A 52 -9.29 7.23 -8.46
C LYS A 52 -7.94 6.58 -8.14
N PRO A 53 -7.90 5.26 -7.87
CA PRO A 53 -6.64 4.54 -7.70
C PRO A 53 -5.81 4.51 -8.98
N TRP A 54 -4.49 4.45 -8.81
CA TRP A 54 -3.54 4.24 -9.90
C TRP A 54 -3.48 2.76 -10.29
N GLY A 55 -3.54 1.86 -9.31
CA GLY A 55 -3.41 0.42 -9.53
C GLY A 55 -3.02 -0.34 -8.28
N TYR A 56 -2.82 -1.64 -8.44
CA TYR A 56 -2.33 -2.51 -7.38
C TYR A 56 -0.82 -2.71 -7.44
N VAL A 57 -0.21 -2.87 -6.27
CA VAL A 57 1.18 -3.34 -6.14
C VAL A 57 1.28 -4.40 -5.05
N ASP A 58 1.94 -5.51 -5.36
CA ASP A 58 2.29 -6.53 -4.37
C ASP A 58 3.62 -6.14 -3.71
N LEU A 59 3.63 -5.98 -2.38
CA LEU A 59 4.82 -5.70 -1.59
C LEU A 59 5.03 -6.79 -0.55
N ILE A 60 6.30 -7.10 -0.26
CA ILE A 60 6.66 -7.90 0.92
C ILE A 60 6.81 -6.94 2.08
N VAL A 61 5.95 -7.09 3.09
CA VAL A 61 5.98 -6.31 4.32
C VAL A 61 6.54 -7.18 5.42
N THR A 62 7.60 -6.71 6.08
CA THR A 62 8.18 -7.36 7.25
C THR A 62 7.77 -6.58 8.50
N PHE A 63 7.24 -7.27 9.50
CA PHE A 63 6.85 -6.70 10.78
C PHE A 63 7.42 -7.53 11.93
N GLY A 64 7.51 -6.92 13.11
CA GLY A 64 8.16 -7.51 14.29
C GLY A 64 9.60 -7.05 14.46
N GLU A 65 10.22 -7.50 15.54
CA GLU A 65 11.57 -7.09 15.94
C GLU A 65 12.47 -8.33 16.12
N ASP A 66 13.76 -8.19 15.81
CA ASP A 66 14.80 -9.22 15.96
C ASP A 66 14.39 -10.60 15.42
N LYS A 67 14.33 -11.60 16.31
CA LYS A 67 14.04 -13.00 15.97
C LYS A 67 12.54 -13.27 15.74
N ALA A 68 11.67 -12.29 16.01
CA ALA A 68 10.23 -12.38 15.84
C ALA A 68 9.74 -11.66 14.56
N MET A 69 10.65 -11.32 13.64
CA MET A 69 10.27 -10.76 12.35
C MET A 69 9.50 -11.77 11.49
N LYS A 70 8.42 -11.30 10.88
CA LYS A 70 7.61 -12.05 9.93
C LYS A 70 7.39 -11.22 8.67
N SER A 71 7.68 -11.83 7.53
CA SER A 71 7.41 -11.25 6.22
C SER A 71 6.14 -11.84 5.63
N VAL A 72 5.28 -10.98 5.09
CA VAL A 72 4.05 -11.36 4.38
C VAL A 72 3.96 -10.58 3.08
N LYS A 73 3.41 -11.22 2.04
CA LYS A 73 3.03 -10.51 0.83
C LYS A 73 1.69 -9.82 1.09
N VAL A 74 1.63 -8.52 0.84
CA VAL A 74 0.43 -7.69 0.93
C VAL A 74 0.21 -7.01 -0.41
N GLN A 75 -1.03 -6.95 -0.86
CA GLN A 75 -1.41 -6.19 -2.04
C GLN A 75 -1.96 -4.84 -1.62
N PHE A 76 -1.30 -3.78 -2.04
CA PHE A 76 -1.74 -2.41 -1.79
C PHE A 76 -2.39 -1.81 -3.03
N LEU A 77 -3.44 -1.04 -2.81
CA LEU A 77 -4.00 -0.11 -3.78
C LEU A 77 -3.29 1.25 -3.64
N VAL A 78 -2.82 1.82 -4.75
CA VAL A 78 -2.07 3.09 -4.82
C VAL A 78 -2.95 4.23 -5.28
#